data_AF-A8WLQ9-F1
#
_entry.id   AF-A8WLQ9-F1
#
_cell.length_a   1.000
_cell.length_b   1.000
_cell.length_c   1.000
_cell.angle_alpha   90.00
_cell.angle_beta   90.00
_cell.angle_gamma   90.00
#
_symmetry.space_group_name_H-M   'P 1'
#
loop_
_entity.id
_entity.type
_entity.pdbx_description
1 polymer ?
#
loop_
_entity_poly.entity_id
_entity_poly.type
_entity_poly.pdbx_seq_one_letter_code
_entity_poly.pdbx_strand_id
1 'polypeptide(L)'
;PIRLACVKIIHINGTSGSTNSTSTTNPLSVCPMNQTMSDCLNKCSEEKCPGIGISMMCTKHCGQGCACAAGFVRSSNGECYKSKDCPLEQVCGDNEEYRCENCAATCKNPEPNCPELHNKKCNKKCICAAGFVKKNGKCVTLASCPDHDHNNITCLGTEEYTDCLPKCRQLCSGSTQCNKNSHTDMCTPGCVCRPSYKLDSNGTCVHNKHCFKTTDCPVNEEWSKCISLDNVCGMATIQKVPLRNQCFSGCVCAAGFARNSNGTCVEQDKC
;
A
#
# COMPACT_ATOMS: atom_id res chain seq x y z
N PRO A 1 -23.96 5.03 37.46
CA PRO A 1 -24.93 4.20 36.71
C PRO A 1 -26.07 5.06 36.16
N ILE A 2 -25.93 5.55 34.92
CA ILE A 2 -27.03 6.11 34.15
C ILE A 2 -26.79 5.64 32.70
N ARG A 3 -27.63 4.72 32.22
CA ARG A 3 -27.66 4.31 30.81
C ARG A 3 -28.62 5.28 30.10
N LEU A 4 -28.12 6.08 29.16
CA LEU A 4 -29.00 6.73 28.19
C LEU A 4 -29.18 5.81 26.99
N ALA A 5 -30.42 5.37 26.79
CA ALA A 5 -30.89 4.70 25.60
C ALA A 5 -31.28 5.74 24.55
N CYS A 6 -30.76 5.65 23.33
CA CYS A 6 -31.23 6.47 22.22
C CYS A 6 -32.54 5.89 21.68
N VAL A 7 -33.64 6.65 21.86
CA VAL A 7 -34.96 6.37 21.30
C VAL A 7 -35.00 6.85 19.84
N LYS A 8 -35.51 6.00 18.94
CA LYS A 8 -35.81 6.34 17.54
C LYS A 8 -37.11 7.15 17.49
N ILE A 9 -37.04 8.40 17.04
CA ILE A 9 -38.24 9.19 16.71
C ILE A 9 -38.61 8.88 15.26
N ILE A 10 -39.77 8.25 15.05
CA ILE A 10 -40.38 8.05 13.74
C ILE A 10 -41.34 9.22 13.52
N HIS A 11 -41.03 10.10 12.57
CA HIS A 11 -42.03 11.03 12.05
C HIS A 11 -42.89 10.30 10.99
N ILE A 12 -44.12 9.99 11.37
CA ILE A 12 -45.21 9.66 10.45
C ILE A 12 -45.96 10.96 10.16
N ASN A 13 -45.95 11.41 8.91
CA ASN A 13 -46.95 12.33 8.38
C ASN A 13 -47.31 11.86 6.97
N GLY A 14 -48.51 11.31 6.83
CA GLY A 14 -49.13 11.10 5.53
C GLY A 14 -49.88 12.36 5.10
N THR A 15 -49.82 12.67 3.81
CA THR A 15 -50.92 13.30 3.07
C THR A 15 -50.70 13.11 1.57
N SER A 16 -51.77 12.68 0.90
CA SER A 16 -51.90 12.52 -0.55
C SER A 16 -51.67 13.81 -1.32
N GLY A 17 -51.02 13.71 -2.48
CA GLY A 17 -50.86 14.81 -3.43
C GLY A 17 -50.22 14.31 -4.73
N SER A 18 -51.06 14.03 -5.73
CA SER A 18 -50.65 13.68 -7.09
C SER A 18 -50.11 14.92 -7.80
N THR A 19 -48.82 14.95 -8.10
CA THR A 19 -48.26 15.80 -9.16
C THR A 19 -47.18 15.05 -9.90
N ASN A 20 -47.45 14.76 -11.18
CA ASN A 20 -46.48 14.26 -12.14
C ASN A 20 -45.26 15.20 -12.18
N SER A 21 -44.11 14.68 -11.81
CA SER A 21 -42.82 15.27 -12.16
C SER A 21 -41.86 14.12 -12.41
N THR A 22 -41.63 13.89 -13.71
CA THR A 22 -40.56 13.04 -14.24
C THR A 22 -39.23 13.51 -13.69
N SER A 23 -38.78 12.86 -12.61
CA SER A 23 -37.43 12.99 -12.08
C SER A 23 -36.86 11.59 -11.99
N THR A 24 -35.91 11.30 -12.87
CA THR A 24 -35.22 10.02 -13.01
C THR A 24 -34.42 9.77 -11.74
N THR A 25 -35.02 9.08 -10.76
CA THR A 25 -34.35 8.70 -9.52
C THR A 25 -33.29 7.64 -9.81
N ASN A 26 -32.04 8.08 -9.71
CA ASN A 26 -30.82 7.28 -9.56
C ASN A 26 -31.10 6.10 -8.60
N PRO A 27 -30.81 4.83 -8.95
CA PRO A 27 -31.12 3.71 -8.07
C PRO A 27 -30.41 3.89 -6.73
N LEU A 28 -31.16 3.77 -5.63
CA LEU A 28 -30.64 3.87 -4.28
C LEU A 28 -29.35 3.06 -4.13
N SER A 29 -28.36 3.68 -3.52
CA SER A 29 -27.01 3.18 -3.26
C SER A 29 -27.01 2.04 -2.23
N VAL A 30 -27.68 0.94 -2.56
CA VAL A 30 -27.76 -0.24 -1.69
C VAL A 30 -26.53 -1.11 -1.94
N CYS A 31 -25.74 -1.30 -0.89
CA CYS A 31 -24.58 -2.17 -0.98
C CYS A 31 -24.98 -3.65 -1.06
N PRO A 32 -24.20 -4.49 -1.77
CA PRO A 32 -24.40 -5.94 -1.79
C PRO A 32 -24.30 -6.57 -0.39
N MET A 33 -24.67 -7.84 -0.28
CA MET A 33 -24.61 -8.58 0.97
C MET A 33 -23.21 -8.53 1.60
N ASN A 34 -23.16 -8.39 2.92
CA ASN A 34 -21.94 -8.26 3.74
C ASN A 34 -21.06 -7.04 3.37
N GLN A 35 -21.65 -6.02 2.75
CA GLN A 35 -20.99 -4.76 2.43
C GLN A 35 -21.74 -3.58 3.03
N THR A 36 -21.00 -2.54 3.39
CA THR A 36 -21.53 -1.28 3.94
C THR A 36 -21.01 -0.11 3.13
N MET A 37 -21.83 0.92 2.96
CA MET A 37 -21.40 2.14 2.29
C MET A 37 -20.27 2.79 3.09
N SER A 38 -19.18 3.12 2.41
CA SER A 38 -18.03 3.81 2.96
C SER A 38 -17.77 5.07 2.14
N ASP A 39 -17.54 6.18 2.81
CA ASP A 39 -17.16 7.44 2.17
C ASP A 39 -15.67 7.46 1.76
N CYS A 40 -14.90 6.46 2.22
CA CYS A 40 -13.48 6.30 1.94
C CYS A 40 -13.15 4.80 1.78
N LEU A 41 -13.57 4.22 0.65
CA LEU A 41 -13.19 2.89 0.22
C LEU A 41 -11.85 2.93 -0.52
N ASN A 42 -10.88 2.18 0.00
CA ASN A 42 -9.68 1.80 -0.73
C ASN A 42 -9.57 0.26 -0.77
N LYS A 43 -9.83 -0.32 -1.94
CA LYS A 43 -9.81 -1.79 -2.16
C LYS A 43 -8.45 -2.43 -1.94
N CYS A 44 -7.35 -1.66 -2.04
CA CYS A 44 -6.01 -2.15 -1.72
C CYS A 44 -5.87 -2.41 -0.22
N SER A 45 -6.43 -1.54 0.61
CA SER A 45 -6.33 -1.62 2.08
C SER A 45 -7.32 -2.58 2.72
N GLU A 46 -8.23 -3.16 1.95
CA GLU A 46 -9.14 -4.17 2.47
C GLU A 46 -8.42 -5.50 2.65
N GLU A 47 -8.76 -6.19 3.73
CA GLU A 47 -8.33 -7.56 3.93
C GLU A 47 -8.86 -8.44 2.78
N LYS A 48 -7.97 -9.23 2.18
CA LYS A 48 -8.29 -10.07 1.01
C LYS A 48 -8.67 -11.48 1.44
N CYS A 49 -9.55 -12.08 0.64
CA CYS A 49 -10.03 -13.45 0.77
C CYS A 49 -9.67 -14.27 -0.49
N PRO A 50 -8.91 -15.36 -0.35
CA PRO A 50 -8.12 -15.77 0.79
C PRO A 50 -6.80 -14.98 0.82
N GLY A 51 -6.35 -14.61 2.01
CA GLY A 51 -5.11 -13.86 2.14
C GLY A 51 -4.68 -13.74 3.59
N ILE A 52 -3.55 -14.38 3.90
CA ILE A 52 -2.71 -13.96 5.03
C ILE A 52 -2.09 -12.64 4.57
N GLY A 53 -2.39 -11.56 5.29
CA GLY A 53 -2.16 -10.18 4.90
C GLY A 53 -0.78 -9.90 4.29
N ILE A 54 -0.75 -9.78 2.97
CA ILE A 54 0.35 -9.11 2.28
C ILE A 54 0.10 -7.62 2.50
N SER A 55 0.90 -6.99 3.35
CA SER A 55 0.89 -5.55 3.56
C SER A 55 1.34 -4.85 2.27
N MET A 56 0.43 -4.72 1.30
CA MET A 56 0.64 -3.83 0.17
C MET A 56 0.69 -2.39 0.69
N MET A 57 1.69 -1.63 0.24
CA MET A 57 1.76 -0.20 0.47
C MET A 57 0.63 0.47 -0.33
N CYS A 58 -0.54 0.62 0.29
CA CYS A 58 -1.68 1.26 -0.33
C CYS A 58 -1.56 2.78 -0.25
N THR A 59 -1.99 3.48 -1.30
CA THR A 59 -2.10 4.95 -1.25
C THR A 59 -3.21 5.35 -0.28
N LYS A 60 -3.14 6.55 0.32
CA LYS A 60 -4.23 7.05 1.16
C LYS A 60 -5.43 7.56 0.37
N HIS A 61 -5.37 7.51 -0.96
CA HIS A 61 -6.46 7.89 -1.83
C HIS A 61 -7.58 6.83 -1.75
N CYS A 62 -8.79 7.29 -1.48
CA CYS A 62 -9.98 6.47 -1.39
C CYS A 62 -11.15 7.20 -2.07
N GLY A 63 -12.16 6.44 -2.49
CA GLY A 63 -13.40 6.98 -3.05
C GLY A 63 -14.62 6.43 -2.33
N GLN A 64 -15.79 7.03 -2.54
CA GLN A 64 -17.02 6.49 -1.97
C GLN A 64 -17.40 5.17 -2.64
N GLY A 65 -17.86 4.18 -1.86
CA GLY A 65 -18.33 2.90 -2.38
C GLY A 65 -18.60 1.85 -1.30
N CYS A 66 -18.95 0.64 -1.73
CA CYS A 66 -19.29 -0.45 -0.81
C CYS A 66 -18.04 -1.18 -0.30
N ALA A 67 -17.69 -0.96 0.96
CA ALA A 67 -16.63 -1.68 1.67
C ALA A 67 -17.16 -3.00 2.23
N CYS A 68 -16.31 -4.00 2.45
CA CYS A 68 -16.71 -5.15 3.25
C CYS A 68 -17.06 -4.70 4.67
N ALA A 69 -18.15 -5.25 5.22
CA ALA A 69 -18.54 -4.97 6.60
C ALA A 69 -17.45 -5.47 7.57
N ALA A 70 -17.41 -4.90 8.78
CA ALA A 70 -16.44 -5.29 9.79
C ALA A 70 -16.45 -6.81 10.05
N GLY A 71 -15.27 -7.44 10.01
CA GLY A 71 -15.10 -8.89 10.16
C GLY A 71 -15.33 -9.72 8.88
N PHE A 72 -15.54 -9.05 7.73
CA PHE A 72 -15.58 -9.67 6.42
C PHE A 72 -14.43 -9.18 5.55
N VAL A 73 -13.96 -10.07 4.67
CA VAL A 73 -12.80 -9.88 3.80
C VAL A 73 -13.23 -10.00 2.34
N ARG A 74 -12.67 -9.16 1.46
CA ARG A 74 -13.08 -9.08 0.06
C ARG A 74 -12.42 -10.18 -0.76
N SER A 75 -13.23 -10.98 -1.44
CA SER A 75 -12.75 -11.96 -2.40
C SER A 75 -12.50 -11.35 -3.78
N SER A 76 -11.71 -12.05 -4.59
CA SER A 76 -11.47 -11.74 -5.99
C SER A 76 -12.75 -11.63 -6.83
N ASN A 77 -13.85 -12.27 -6.43
CA ASN A 77 -15.15 -12.19 -7.11
C ASN A 77 -15.93 -10.90 -6.76
N GLY A 78 -15.45 -10.11 -5.80
CA GLY A 78 -16.07 -8.87 -5.34
C GLY A 78 -17.03 -9.05 -4.16
N GLU A 79 -17.28 -10.29 -3.73
CA GLU A 79 -18.10 -10.61 -2.56
C GLU A 79 -17.27 -10.57 -1.27
N CYS A 80 -17.95 -10.45 -0.13
CA CYS A 80 -17.33 -10.36 1.19
C CYS A 80 -17.68 -11.59 2.03
N TYR A 81 -16.66 -12.32 2.46
CA TYR A 81 -16.78 -13.56 3.24
C TYR A 81 -16.18 -13.36 4.62
N LYS A 82 -16.56 -14.18 5.60
CA LYS A 82 -15.73 -14.33 6.80
C LYS A 82 -14.44 -15.04 6.38
N SER A 83 -13.32 -14.73 7.03
CA SER A 83 -12.01 -15.28 6.62
C SER A 83 -11.97 -16.81 6.56
N LYS A 84 -12.75 -17.48 7.42
CA LYS A 84 -12.89 -18.95 7.44
C LYS A 84 -13.79 -19.55 6.34
N ASP A 85 -14.65 -18.72 5.75
CA ASP A 85 -15.64 -19.10 4.75
C ASP A 85 -15.16 -18.68 3.34
N CYS A 86 -13.87 -18.36 3.20
CA CYS A 86 -13.26 -18.03 1.92
C CYS A 86 -13.35 -19.23 0.97
N PRO A 87 -13.77 -19.03 -0.30
CA PRO A 87 -13.82 -20.11 -1.28
C PRO A 87 -12.46 -20.81 -1.41
N LEU A 88 -12.41 -22.11 -1.12
CA LEU A 88 -11.16 -22.88 -1.11
C LEU A 88 -10.46 -22.88 -2.49
N GLU A 89 -11.24 -22.81 -3.56
CA GLU A 89 -10.76 -22.70 -4.94
C GLU A 89 -9.98 -21.41 -5.24
N GLN A 90 -10.06 -20.42 -4.36
CA GLN A 90 -9.32 -19.17 -4.45
C GLN A 90 -8.02 -19.20 -3.63
N VAL A 91 -7.80 -20.26 -2.83
CA VAL A 91 -6.59 -20.42 -2.02
C VAL A 91 -5.47 -20.88 -2.93
N CYS A 92 -4.46 -20.03 -3.08
CA CYS A 92 -3.30 -20.32 -3.91
C CYS A 92 -2.09 -20.75 -3.08
N GLY A 93 -1.12 -21.39 -3.74
CA GLY A 93 0.14 -21.78 -3.12
C GLY A 93 1.05 -20.58 -2.85
N ASP A 94 2.27 -20.87 -2.37
CA ASP A 94 3.26 -19.83 -2.12
C ASP A 94 3.56 -19.02 -3.38
N ASN A 95 3.58 -17.69 -3.24
CA ASN A 95 3.86 -16.72 -4.30
C ASN A 95 2.89 -16.76 -5.49
N GLU A 96 1.66 -17.22 -5.26
CA GLU A 96 0.57 -17.21 -6.23
C GLU A 96 -0.56 -16.26 -5.79
N GLU A 97 -1.27 -15.69 -6.75
CA GLU A 97 -2.46 -14.86 -6.53
C GLU A 97 -3.62 -15.37 -7.40
N TYR A 98 -4.81 -15.42 -6.81
CA TYR A 98 -6.02 -15.79 -7.54
C TYR A 98 -6.55 -14.60 -8.33
N ARG A 99 -6.19 -14.55 -9.62
CA ARG A 99 -6.58 -13.46 -10.53
C ARG A 99 -6.89 -13.99 -11.92
N CYS A 100 -7.34 -13.10 -12.80
CA CYS A 100 -7.56 -13.45 -14.21
C CYS A 100 -6.25 -13.94 -14.84
N GLU A 101 -6.30 -15.10 -15.51
CA GLU A 101 -5.20 -15.55 -16.32
C GLU A 101 -5.09 -14.69 -17.57
N ASN A 102 -4.16 -13.71 -17.54
CA ASN A 102 -3.96 -12.79 -18.65
C ASN A 102 -2.69 -13.11 -19.41
N CYS A 103 -1.60 -13.37 -18.68
CA CYS A 103 -0.45 -14.17 -19.10
C CYS A 103 0.44 -14.44 -17.86
N ALA A 104 1.37 -15.40 -17.93
CA ALA A 104 2.21 -15.78 -16.79
C ALA A 104 3.68 -15.55 -17.13
N ALA A 105 4.38 -14.81 -16.26
CA ALA A 105 5.82 -14.64 -16.36
C ALA A 105 6.54 -15.98 -16.16
N THR A 106 7.61 -16.21 -16.92
CA THR A 106 8.45 -17.42 -16.83
C THR A 106 9.92 -17.03 -16.78
N CYS A 107 10.81 -17.94 -16.38
CA CYS A 107 12.25 -17.66 -16.40
C CYS A 107 12.76 -17.20 -17.79
N LYS A 108 12.16 -17.72 -18.88
CA LYS A 108 12.54 -17.38 -20.27
C LYS A 108 11.92 -16.06 -20.76
N ASN A 109 10.81 -15.66 -20.18
CA ASN A 109 10.13 -14.41 -20.48
C ASN A 109 9.58 -13.80 -19.18
N PRO A 110 10.42 -13.08 -18.42
CA PRO A 110 10.03 -12.45 -17.16
C PRO A 110 9.01 -11.33 -17.30
N GLU A 111 9.07 -10.58 -18.40
CA GLU A 111 8.19 -9.44 -18.71
C GLU A 111 7.37 -9.74 -19.97
N PRO A 112 6.48 -10.74 -19.93
CA PRO A 112 5.63 -10.99 -21.07
C PRO A 112 4.66 -9.81 -21.24
N ASN A 113 4.50 -9.34 -22.47
CA ASN A 113 3.54 -8.30 -22.79
C ASN A 113 2.12 -8.88 -22.66
N CYS A 114 1.54 -8.80 -21.47
CA CYS A 114 0.19 -9.28 -21.20
C CYS A 114 -0.82 -8.16 -21.53
N PRO A 115 -1.73 -8.34 -22.50
CA PRO A 115 -2.77 -7.36 -22.76
C PRO A 115 -3.70 -7.22 -21.54
N GLU A 116 -4.11 -6.00 -21.21
CA GLU A 116 -5.09 -5.75 -20.15
C GLU A 116 -6.43 -6.41 -20.51
N LEU A 117 -6.84 -7.41 -19.72
CA LEU A 117 -8.15 -8.03 -19.85
C LEU A 117 -9.19 -7.10 -19.22
N HIS A 118 -9.76 -6.21 -20.03
CA HIS A 118 -10.92 -5.39 -19.65
C HIS A 118 -12.23 -6.19 -19.57
N ASN A 119 -12.21 -7.49 -19.84
CA ASN A 119 -13.42 -8.30 -19.96
C ASN A 119 -13.75 -9.03 -18.65
N LYS A 120 -14.97 -8.82 -18.12
CA LYS A 120 -15.48 -9.46 -16.90
C LYS A 120 -15.55 -11.00 -16.97
N LYS A 121 -15.41 -11.59 -18.17
CA LYS A 121 -15.34 -13.03 -18.40
C LYS A 121 -13.88 -13.44 -18.62
N CYS A 122 -13.14 -13.56 -17.53
CA CYS A 122 -11.81 -14.14 -17.51
C CYS A 122 -11.84 -15.45 -16.72
N ASN A 123 -11.03 -16.43 -17.12
CA ASN A 123 -10.83 -17.62 -16.30
C ASN A 123 -9.88 -17.24 -15.16
N LYS A 124 -10.43 -17.09 -13.95
CA LYS A 124 -9.62 -16.85 -12.75
C LYS A 124 -9.01 -18.16 -12.28
N LYS A 125 -7.73 -18.12 -11.94
CA LYS A 125 -7.01 -19.23 -11.32
C LYS A 125 -5.81 -18.70 -10.54
N CYS A 126 -5.16 -19.57 -9.79
CA CYS A 126 -3.88 -19.28 -9.19
C CYS A 126 -2.81 -19.12 -10.28
N ILE A 127 -2.24 -17.93 -10.35
CA ILE A 127 -1.09 -17.62 -11.20
C ILE A 127 -0.03 -16.95 -10.35
N CYS A 128 1.23 -16.96 -10.80
CA CYS A 128 2.29 -16.32 -10.04
C CYS A 128 1.92 -14.86 -9.73
N ALA A 129 2.07 -14.54 -8.44
CA ALA A 129 1.92 -13.19 -7.95
C ALA A 129 2.92 -12.30 -8.67
N ALA A 130 2.58 -11.02 -8.75
CA ALA A 130 3.41 -10.06 -9.42
C ALA A 130 4.81 -10.03 -8.75
N GLY A 131 5.87 -10.17 -9.55
CA GLY A 131 7.25 -10.31 -9.04
C GLY A 131 7.80 -11.74 -9.06
N PHE A 132 6.95 -12.74 -9.27
CA PHE A 132 7.34 -14.14 -9.34
C PHE A 132 7.15 -14.70 -10.74
N VAL A 133 8.03 -15.63 -11.11
CA VAL A 133 8.00 -16.30 -12.40
C VAL A 133 7.76 -17.80 -12.21
N LYS A 134 7.06 -18.40 -13.17
CA LYS A 134 6.81 -19.83 -13.16
C LYS A 134 8.07 -20.59 -13.60
N LYS A 135 8.53 -21.49 -12.73
CA LYS A 135 9.61 -22.45 -12.98
C LYS A 135 9.18 -23.84 -12.49
N ASN A 136 9.18 -24.83 -13.38
CA ASN A 136 8.81 -26.22 -13.05
C ASN A 136 7.47 -26.36 -12.31
N GLY A 137 6.48 -25.53 -12.67
CA GLY A 137 5.16 -25.55 -12.05
C GLY A 137 5.04 -24.79 -10.72
N LYS A 138 6.12 -24.20 -10.20
CA LYS A 138 6.11 -23.37 -8.99
C LYS A 138 6.41 -21.91 -9.31
N CYS A 139 5.94 -21.00 -8.47
CA CYS A 139 6.26 -19.57 -8.56
C CYS A 139 7.49 -19.26 -7.71
N VAL A 140 8.55 -18.80 -8.38
CA VAL A 140 9.87 -18.53 -7.79
C VAL A 140 10.32 -17.12 -8.12
N THR A 141 11.31 -16.61 -7.39
CA THR A 141 11.97 -15.35 -7.71
C THR A 141 12.78 -15.49 -9.00
N LEU A 142 13.03 -14.38 -9.70
CA LEU A 142 13.92 -14.38 -10.87
C LEU A 142 15.34 -14.85 -10.53
N ALA A 143 15.78 -14.62 -9.30
CA ALA A 143 17.04 -15.13 -8.79
C ALA A 143 17.16 -16.66 -8.85
N SER A 144 16.03 -17.35 -8.77
CA SER A 144 15.97 -18.81 -8.83
C SER A 144 16.04 -19.36 -10.26
N CYS A 145 16.13 -18.51 -11.30
CA CYS A 145 16.20 -18.94 -12.69
C CYS A 145 17.65 -19.22 -13.14
N PRO A 146 17.90 -20.31 -13.91
CA PRO A 146 19.25 -20.72 -14.28
C PRO A 146 19.93 -19.80 -15.31
N ASP A 147 19.14 -19.10 -16.14
CA ASP A 147 19.64 -18.26 -17.22
C ASP A 147 19.85 -16.79 -16.80
N HIS A 148 19.42 -16.42 -15.59
CA HIS A 148 19.69 -15.11 -15.01
C HIS A 148 20.84 -15.30 -14.02
N ASP A 149 22.07 -15.21 -14.53
CA ASP A 149 23.28 -15.38 -13.73
C ASP A 149 23.45 -14.19 -12.77
N HIS A 150 23.02 -14.38 -11.52
CA HIS A 150 23.18 -13.39 -10.44
C HIS A 150 24.50 -13.56 -9.70
N ASN A 151 25.38 -14.47 -10.13
CA ASN A 151 26.66 -14.74 -9.46
C ASN A 151 27.62 -13.54 -9.50
N ASN A 152 27.33 -12.52 -10.31
CA ASN A 152 28.11 -11.28 -10.35
C ASN A 152 27.59 -10.19 -9.40
N ILE A 153 26.48 -10.41 -8.68
CA ILE A 153 25.99 -9.44 -7.69
C ILE A 153 26.78 -9.62 -6.40
N THR A 154 27.81 -8.80 -6.23
CA THR A 154 28.57 -8.70 -4.97
C THR A 154 28.10 -7.49 -4.19
N CYS A 155 27.45 -7.72 -3.04
CA CYS A 155 27.09 -6.63 -2.13
C CYS A 155 28.26 -6.29 -1.22
N LEU A 156 28.55 -5.00 -1.10
CA LEU A 156 29.73 -4.53 -0.37
C LEU A 156 29.35 -3.89 0.97
N GLY A 157 30.23 -4.03 1.95
CA GLY A 157 30.17 -3.30 3.21
C GLY A 157 28.85 -3.47 3.97
N THR A 158 28.03 -2.42 3.95
CA THR A 158 26.79 -2.24 4.75
C THR A 158 25.52 -2.64 3.99
N GLU A 159 25.69 -3.31 2.86
CA GLU A 159 24.61 -3.86 2.06
C GLU A 159 24.39 -5.36 2.36
N GLU A 160 23.22 -5.83 1.96
CA GLU A 160 22.77 -7.21 2.02
C GLU A 160 22.11 -7.57 0.70
N TYR A 161 22.38 -8.79 0.23
CA TYR A 161 21.77 -9.33 -0.98
C TYR A 161 20.29 -9.64 -0.74
N THR A 162 19.45 -9.31 -1.71
CA THR A 162 18.06 -9.73 -1.74
C THR A 162 17.70 -10.23 -3.13
N ASP A 163 16.89 -11.28 -3.19
CA ASP A 163 16.29 -11.78 -4.43
C ASP A 163 15.23 -10.82 -5.01
N CYS A 164 14.75 -9.89 -4.19
CA CYS A 164 13.76 -8.89 -4.58
C CYS A 164 14.11 -7.53 -3.98
N LEU A 165 14.58 -6.61 -4.84
CA LEU A 165 14.78 -5.23 -4.47
C LEU A 165 13.44 -4.56 -4.17
N PRO A 166 13.33 -3.80 -3.07
CA PRO A 166 12.12 -3.06 -2.78
C PRO A 166 11.94 -1.93 -3.80
N LYS A 167 10.69 -1.68 -4.20
CA LYS A 167 10.32 -0.58 -5.11
C LYS A 167 10.82 0.79 -4.63
N CYS A 168 10.81 0.98 -3.32
CA CYS A 168 11.27 2.20 -2.66
C CYS A 168 12.31 1.87 -1.60
N ARG A 169 13.40 2.64 -1.57
CA ARG A 169 14.46 2.57 -0.56
C ARG A 169 14.40 3.81 0.34
N GLN A 170 14.75 3.63 1.61
CA GLN A 170 14.76 4.71 2.59
C GLN A 170 16.07 5.52 2.49
N LEU A 171 15.95 6.84 2.50
CA LEU A 171 17.08 7.76 2.49
C LEU A 171 17.35 8.30 3.88
N CYS A 172 18.59 8.75 4.07
CA CYS A 172 19.05 9.47 5.24
C CYS A 172 18.26 10.76 5.47
N SER A 173 17.81 11.44 4.41
CA SER A 173 16.92 12.60 4.49
C SER A 173 15.57 12.30 5.16
N GLY A 174 15.18 11.03 5.27
CA GLY A 174 13.84 10.61 5.69
C GLY A 174 12.85 10.46 4.53
N SER A 175 13.24 10.84 3.31
CA SER A 175 12.46 10.57 2.09
C SER A 175 12.69 9.16 1.58
N THR A 176 11.85 8.72 0.64
CA THR A 176 12.01 7.44 -0.05
C THR A 176 12.39 7.66 -1.51
N GLN A 177 13.39 6.94 -1.99
CA GLN A 177 13.74 6.87 -3.40
C GLN A 177 13.03 5.67 -3.99
N CYS A 178 12.02 5.95 -4.80
CA CYS A 178 11.30 4.94 -5.54
C CYS A 178 11.83 4.87 -6.97
N ASN A 179 12.10 3.67 -7.47
CA ASN A 179 12.47 3.49 -8.86
C ASN A 179 11.24 3.74 -9.74
N LYS A 180 11.17 4.91 -10.38
CA LYS A 180 10.06 5.30 -11.28
C LYS A 180 10.03 4.50 -12.59
N ASN A 181 11.17 3.90 -12.96
CA ASN A 181 11.33 3.08 -14.17
C ASN A 181 11.14 1.58 -13.88
N SER A 182 10.82 1.22 -12.63
CA SER A 182 10.39 -0.14 -12.33
C SER A 182 8.99 -0.29 -12.92
N HIS A 183 8.92 -0.76 -14.16
CA HIS A 183 7.67 -1.28 -14.69
C HIS A 183 7.11 -2.31 -13.70
N THR A 184 5.79 -2.27 -13.61
CA THR A 184 4.97 -2.69 -12.50
C THR A 184 5.34 -4.11 -12.00
N ASP A 185 5.71 -4.18 -10.73
CA ASP A 185 5.70 -5.39 -9.89
C ASP A 185 6.81 -6.45 -10.04
N MET A 186 7.83 -6.29 -10.88
CA MET A 186 8.88 -7.32 -10.99
C MET A 186 9.94 -7.25 -9.88
N CYS A 187 10.24 -8.38 -9.23
CA CYS A 187 11.33 -8.51 -8.26
C CYS A 187 12.66 -8.71 -8.99
N THR A 188 13.54 -7.71 -8.94
CA THR A 188 14.92 -7.83 -9.42
C THR A 188 15.86 -8.09 -8.24
N PRO A 189 16.81 -9.05 -8.35
CA PRO A 189 17.80 -9.25 -7.30
C PRO A 189 18.82 -8.11 -7.27
N GLY A 190 19.41 -7.88 -6.12
CA GLY A 190 20.40 -6.83 -5.94
C GLY A 190 20.74 -6.57 -4.48
N CYS A 191 21.44 -5.47 -4.24
CA CYS A 191 21.89 -5.08 -2.92
C CYS A 191 20.97 -4.02 -2.30
N VAL A 192 20.58 -4.23 -1.04
CA VAL A 192 19.85 -3.28 -0.20
C VAL A 192 20.66 -2.94 1.03
N CYS A 193 20.42 -1.78 1.64
CA CYS A 193 21.02 -1.48 2.93
C CYS A 193 20.56 -2.48 3.99
N ARG A 194 21.50 -2.94 4.83
CA ARG A 194 21.20 -3.76 6.01
C ARG A 194 20.20 -3.07 6.94
N PRO A 195 19.52 -3.82 7.83
CA PRO A 195 18.71 -3.21 8.89
C PRO A 195 19.48 -2.13 9.65
N SER A 196 18.84 -0.99 9.89
CA SER A 196 19.44 0.23 10.50
C SER A 196 20.39 1.05 9.61
N TYR A 197 20.57 0.69 8.34
CA TYR A 197 21.29 1.51 7.35
C TYR A 197 20.31 2.14 6.36
N LYS A 198 20.66 3.33 5.85
CA LYS A 198 19.87 4.11 4.89
C LYS A 198 20.78 4.69 3.81
N LEU A 199 20.23 4.94 2.62
CA LEU A 199 20.99 5.57 1.54
C LEU A 199 21.23 7.05 1.86
N ASP A 200 22.48 7.50 1.80
CA ASP A 200 22.79 8.93 1.77
C ASP A 200 22.50 9.55 0.39
N SER A 201 22.78 10.84 0.24
CA SER A 201 22.58 11.55 -1.04
C SER A 201 23.47 11.03 -2.18
N ASN A 202 24.53 10.28 -1.86
CA ASN A 202 25.44 9.68 -2.84
C ASN A 202 25.08 8.22 -3.15
N GLY A 203 24.02 7.68 -2.54
CA GLY A 203 23.60 6.29 -2.72
C GLY A 203 24.40 5.29 -1.89
N THR A 204 25.13 5.71 -0.86
CA THR A 204 25.88 4.83 0.05
C THR A 204 25.03 4.47 1.28
N CYS A 205 25.07 3.21 1.71
CA CYS A 205 24.38 2.78 2.92
C CYS A 205 25.09 3.24 4.19
N VAL A 206 24.53 4.25 4.86
CA VAL A 206 25.04 4.86 6.08
C VAL A 206 24.18 4.43 7.27
N HIS A 207 24.81 4.13 8.40
CA HIS A 207 24.08 3.78 9.62
C HIS A 207 23.17 4.95 10.01
N ASN A 208 21.89 4.68 10.31
CA ASN A 208 20.85 5.69 10.54
C ASN A 208 21.27 6.80 11.53
N LYS A 209 21.98 6.46 12.61
CA LYS A 209 22.54 7.40 13.60
C LYS A 209 23.54 8.41 13.02
N HIS A 210 24.15 8.15 11.87
CA HIS A 210 25.19 8.97 11.25
C HIS A 210 24.75 9.70 9.98
N CYS A 211 23.49 9.55 9.57
CA CYS A 211 22.96 10.19 8.37
C CYS A 211 23.11 11.73 8.36
N PHE A 212 23.15 12.38 9.52
CA PHE A 212 23.43 13.83 9.64
C PHE A 212 24.80 14.25 9.11
N LYS A 213 25.73 13.31 8.94
CA LYS A 213 27.09 13.60 8.45
C LYS A 213 27.18 13.56 6.92
N THR A 214 26.20 12.93 6.27
CA THR A 214 26.26 12.60 4.84
C THR A 214 25.06 13.15 4.08
N THR A 215 24.17 13.89 4.75
CA THR A 215 22.97 14.47 4.15
C THR A 215 22.63 15.75 4.89
N ASP A 216 22.65 16.86 4.16
CA ASP A 216 22.14 18.13 4.65
C ASP A 216 20.61 18.16 4.56
N CYS A 217 19.98 18.78 5.55
CA CYS A 217 18.55 18.96 5.51
C CYS A 217 18.17 20.09 4.55
N PRO A 218 17.05 19.96 3.80
CA PRO A 218 16.52 21.03 2.98
C PRO A 218 16.22 22.30 3.80
N VAL A 219 15.97 23.40 3.09
CA VAL A 219 15.62 24.67 3.74
C VAL A 219 14.40 24.49 4.64
N ASN A 220 14.46 25.07 5.84
CA ASN A 220 13.44 24.97 6.90
C ASN A 220 13.26 23.56 7.48
N GLU A 221 14.25 22.69 7.30
CA GLU A 221 14.32 21.38 7.93
C GLU A 221 15.53 21.27 8.86
N GLU A 222 15.36 20.51 9.94
CA GLU A 222 16.42 20.21 10.89
C GLU A 222 16.60 18.70 11.09
N TRP A 223 17.81 18.31 11.47
CA TRP A 223 18.11 16.90 11.70
C TRP A 223 17.47 16.39 13.00
N SER A 224 16.66 15.35 12.89
CA SER A 224 16.12 14.61 14.01
C SER A 224 16.72 13.21 14.11
N LYS A 225 17.09 12.82 15.33
CA LYS A 225 17.50 11.44 15.65
C LYS A 225 16.33 10.45 15.63
N CYS A 226 15.09 10.95 15.64
CA CYS A 226 13.87 10.16 15.83
C CYS A 226 12.66 10.90 15.24
N ILE A 227 12.42 10.73 13.94
CA ILE A 227 11.19 11.12 13.26
C ILE A 227 10.11 10.11 13.63
N SER A 228 9.12 10.55 14.39
CA SER A 228 7.90 9.78 14.64
C SER A 228 6.66 10.50 14.14
N LEU A 229 6.70 11.83 14.11
CA LEU A 229 5.65 12.73 13.67
C LEU A 229 6.35 13.96 13.10
N ASP A 230 6.30 14.11 11.78
CA ASP A 230 6.69 15.37 11.14
C ASP A 230 5.49 16.34 11.22
N ASN A 231 5.76 17.63 11.30
CA ASN A 231 4.69 18.63 11.24
C ASN A 231 4.16 18.66 9.81
N VAL A 232 2.88 18.35 9.60
CA VAL A 232 2.25 18.34 8.27
C VAL A 232 1.11 19.36 8.26
N CYS A 233 0.99 20.15 7.19
CA CYS A 233 -0.10 21.11 7.03
C CYS A 233 -1.46 20.42 7.19
N GLY A 234 -2.39 21.07 7.90
CA GLY A 234 -3.76 20.56 8.12
C GLY A 234 -3.91 19.46 9.17
N MET A 235 -2.83 19.03 9.83
CA MET A 235 -2.92 18.16 11.01
C MET A 235 -3.01 19.03 12.27
N ALA A 236 -4.11 18.93 13.03
CA ALA A 236 -4.11 19.43 14.41
C ALA A 236 -2.96 18.74 15.14
N THR A 237 -2.10 19.49 15.82
CA THR A 237 -0.90 19.04 16.53
C THR A 237 -1.25 17.91 17.52
N ILE A 238 -1.33 16.68 17.04
CA ILE A 238 -1.43 15.50 17.89
C ILE A 238 -0.01 15.28 18.41
N GLN A 239 0.26 15.85 19.57
CA GLN A 239 1.41 15.52 20.40
C GLN A 239 1.25 14.09 20.92
N LYS A 240 1.35 13.09 20.03
CA LYS A 240 1.57 11.71 20.43
C LYS A 240 3.05 11.56 20.65
N VAL A 241 3.42 11.29 21.90
CA VAL A 241 4.80 10.96 22.27
C VAL A 241 5.32 9.92 21.27
N PRO A 242 6.46 10.17 20.60
CA PRO A 242 7.10 9.19 19.74
C PRO A 242 7.18 7.86 20.49
N LEU A 243 6.64 6.77 19.94
CA LEU A 243 7.09 5.45 20.38
C LEU A 243 8.57 5.40 19.98
N ARG A 244 9.45 5.58 20.97
CA ARG A 244 10.92 5.69 20.81
C ARG A 244 11.54 4.52 20.04
N ASN A 245 10.78 3.44 19.88
CA ASN A 245 11.17 2.19 19.26
C ASN A 245 10.70 2.06 17.80
N GLN A 246 9.93 3.03 17.26
CA GLN A 246 9.36 2.99 15.90
C GLN A 246 9.73 4.21 15.04
N CYS A 247 10.60 5.09 15.54
CA CYS A 247 11.02 6.28 14.81
C CYS A 247 12.30 6.03 14.01
N PHE A 248 12.47 6.79 12.93
CA PHE A 248 13.68 6.74 12.10
C PHE A 248 14.38 8.09 12.15
N SER A 249 15.71 8.14 12.12
CA SER A 249 16.42 9.42 11.99
C SER A 249 16.27 10.00 10.58
N GLY A 250 16.26 11.33 10.47
CA GLY A 250 16.10 12.06 9.20
C GLY A 250 15.83 13.55 9.41
N CYS A 251 15.45 14.24 8.34
CA CYS A 251 15.07 15.66 8.40
C CYS A 251 13.59 15.82 8.75
N VAL A 252 13.29 16.77 9.65
CA VAL A 252 11.93 17.17 10.03
C VAL A 252 11.77 18.67 9.79
N CYS A 253 10.55 19.15 9.60
CA CYS A 253 10.33 20.58 9.57
C CYS A 253 10.80 21.21 10.88
N ALA A 254 11.61 22.26 10.78
CA ALA A 254 12.07 23.03 11.92
C ALA A 254 10.87 23.62 12.70
N ALA A 255 11.09 23.98 13.96
CA ALA A 255 10.06 24.61 14.78
C ALA A 255 9.44 25.84 14.07
N GLY A 256 8.11 25.89 14.00
CA GLY A 256 7.36 26.94 13.29
C GLY A 256 7.03 26.63 11.81
N PHE A 257 7.54 25.51 11.28
CA PHE A 257 7.27 25.06 9.92
C PHE A 257 6.44 23.76 9.89
N ALA A 258 5.69 23.56 8.80
CA ALA A 258 4.93 22.36 8.51
C ALA A 258 5.07 21.97 7.03
N ARG A 259 5.13 20.66 6.78
CA ARG A 259 5.31 20.08 5.44
C ARG A 259 3.99 20.16 4.68
N ASN A 260 4.00 20.82 3.53
CA ASN A 260 2.86 20.89 2.63
C ASN A 260 2.70 19.58 1.81
N SER A 261 1.66 19.50 0.98
CA SER A 261 1.40 18.35 0.11
C SER A 261 2.51 18.07 -0.92
N ASN A 262 3.35 19.06 -1.21
CA ASN A 262 4.47 18.95 -2.14
C ASN A 262 5.75 18.46 -1.45
N GLY A 263 5.72 18.24 -0.13
CA GLY A 263 6.85 17.75 0.65
C GLY A 263 7.81 18.84 1.12
N THR A 264 7.46 20.13 0.99
CA THR A 264 8.29 21.27 1.42
C THR A 264 7.82 21.82 2.76
N CYS A 265 8.74 22.14 3.67
CA CYS A 265 8.43 22.80 4.93
C CYS A 265 8.20 24.31 4.71
N VAL A 266 6.96 24.73 4.92
CA VAL A 266 6.50 26.12 4.84
C VAL A 266 6.13 26.60 6.24
N GLU A 267 6.10 27.91 6.47
CA GLU A 267 5.66 28.46 7.76
C GLU A 267 4.23 27.99 8.06
N GLN A 268 3.93 27.68 9.32
CA GLN A 268 2.65 27.10 9.71
C GLN A 268 1.43 27.98 9.38
N ASP A 269 1.61 29.29 9.32
CA ASP A 269 0.59 30.27 8.92
C ASP A 269 0.38 30.34 7.39
N LYS A 270 1.29 29.73 6.62
CA LYS A 270 1.23 29.56 5.16
C LYS A 270 0.81 28.14 4.75
N CYS A 271 0.49 27.30 5.73
CA CYS A 271 -0.43 26.17 5.52
C CYS A 271 -1.87 26.72 5.42
#